data_AF-A0AAD6X0E6-F1
#
_entry.id   AF-A0AAD6X0E6-F1
#
_cell.length_a   1.000
_cell.length_b   1.000
_cell.length_c   1.000
_cell.angle_alpha   90.00
_cell.angle_beta   90.00
_cell.angle_gamma   90.00
#
_symmetry.space_group_name_H-M   'P 1'
#
loop_
_entity.id
_entity.type
_entity.pdbx_description
1 polymer ?
#
loop_
_entity_poly.entity_id
_entity_poly.type
_entity_poly.pdbx_seq_one_letter_code
_entity_poly.pdbx_strand_id
1 'polypeptide(L)'
;MSENRCTNCVKLTQDYTHLRIRTAAESKRTCAPPSQRISAPPESSSLPSSPLPQSTSPRVIPYSRTRDLLKCATIRAAWKPGSGASGRQACRNEPHGPLYQDSCIHIDPRTGPAFPPELERAIFELSASSCLTNIPTLILVASRVKAWVEPLLYRAVFLQCDPFMHKLYPFPLVPSKAFLTRCPLFLGSAVKWVTISGKGFGVTVSTTEAIFRVCNQMASFTTTCILVPHLPALSAMKCLQRLNVYGSEVFRGTVDSGCAHPAFRNLTHLELMDEHYYEQAISARS
;
A
#
# COMPACT_ATOMS: atom_id res chain seq x y z
N MET A 1 -27.48 7.45 15.13
CA MET A 1 -26.06 7.07 15.24
C MET A 1 -25.23 8.28 14.87
N SER A 2 -24.50 8.83 15.84
CA SER A 2 -23.99 10.20 15.88
C SER A 2 -22.83 10.48 14.92
N GLU A 3 -22.98 11.51 14.09
CA GLU A 3 -21.92 12.17 13.32
C GLU A 3 -20.96 12.94 14.24
N ASN A 4 -20.14 12.25 15.02
CA ASN A 4 -18.97 12.89 15.64
C ASN A 4 -17.84 12.94 14.61
N ARG A 5 -17.84 13.97 13.77
CA ARG A 5 -16.73 14.28 12.88
C ARG A 5 -15.47 14.52 13.73
N CYS A 6 -14.46 13.71 13.46
CA CYS A 6 -13.19 13.67 14.18
C CYS A 6 -12.44 15.01 13.98
N THR A 7 -12.48 15.89 14.99
CA THR A 7 -11.77 17.18 15.02
C THR A 7 -10.26 17.04 14.81
N ASN A 8 -9.69 15.88 15.15
CA ASN A 8 -8.28 15.56 14.92
C ASN A 8 -7.91 15.42 13.42
N CYS A 9 -8.86 15.05 12.55
CA CYS A 9 -8.61 14.99 11.10
C CYS A 9 -8.43 16.39 10.48
N VAL A 10 -9.12 17.40 11.02
CA VAL A 10 -9.04 18.79 10.53
C VAL A 10 -7.66 19.36 10.82
N LYS A 11 -7.11 19.12 12.01
CA LYS A 11 -5.80 19.64 12.41
C LYS A 11 -4.64 19.07 11.58
N LEU A 12 -4.66 17.75 11.30
CA LEU A 12 -3.65 17.13 10.43
C LEU A 12 -3.71 17.62 8.97
N THR A 13 -4.92 17.92 8.47
CA THR A 13 -5.09 18.50 7.13
C THR A 13 -4.59 19.95 7.08
N GLN A 14 -4.80 20.72 8.16
CA GLN A 14 -4.28 22.09 8.30
C GLN A 14 -2.75 22.11 8.39
N ASP A 15 -2.15 21.25 9.21
CA ASP A 15 -0.69 21.16 9.38
C ASP A 15 0.01 20.79 8.05
N TYR A 16 -0.59 19.88 7.28
CA TYR A 16 -0.11 19.54 5.93
C TYR A 16 -0.19 20.73 4.95
N THR A 17 -1.26 21.53 5.05
CA THR A 17 -1.44 22.73 4.22
C THR A 17 -0.42 23.82 4.56
N HIS A 18 -0.08 23.99 5.84
CA HIS A 18 0.97 24.91 6.27
C HIS A 18 2.38 24.46 5.85
N LEU A 19 2.67 23.16 5.88
CA LEU A 19 3.94 22.60 5.39
C LEU A 19 4.14 22.87 3.88
N ARG A 20 3.04 22.87 3.11
CA ARG A 20 3.02 23.19 1.68
C ARG A 20 3.34 24.66 1.38
N ILE A 21 2.86 25.58 2.21
CA ILE A 21 3.13 27.02 2.02
C ILE A 21 4.61 27.34 2.28
N ARG A 22 5.24 26.69 3.28
CA ARG A 22 6.66 26.89 3.59
C ARG A 22 7.59 26.35 2.50
N THR A 23 7.35 25.13 2.03
CA THR A 23 8.19 24.50 0.99
C THR A 23 8.09 25.21 -0.37
N ALA A 24 6.91 25.74 -0.72
CA ALA A 24 6.74 26.57 -1.92
C ALA A 24 7.45 27.93 -1.82
N ALA A 25 7.59 28.49 -0.61
CA ALA A 25 8.30 29.74 -0.38
C ALA A 25 9.83 29.56 -0.40
N GLU A 26 10.34 28.42 0.08
CA GLU A 26 11.77 28.10 0.05
C GLU A 26 12.26 27.74 -1.35
N SER A 27 11.46 27.04 -2.15
CA SER A 27 11.81 26.69 -3.54
C SER A 27 11.98 27.90 -4.47
N LYS A 28 11.51 29.09 -4.09
CA LYS A 28 11.68 30.34 -4.87
C LYS A 28 12.97 31.10 -4.53
N ARG A 29 13.70 30.73 -3.48
CA ARG A 29 14.89 31.50 -3.03
C ARG A 29 16.23 30.95 -3.54
N THR A 30 16.25 29.84 -4.28
CA THR A 30 17.50 29.12 -4.62
C THR A 30 17.87 29.11 -6.11
N CYS A 31 17.31 30.02 -6.92
CA CYS A 31 17.75 30.20 -8.31
C CYS A 31 18.76 31.34 -8.42
N ALA A 32 19.99 31.12 -7.97
CA ALA A 32 21.14 31.92 -8.36
C ALA A 32 22.21 30.98 -8.95
N PRO A 33 22.65 31.17 -10.21
CA PRO A 33 23.62 30.27 -10.83
C PRO A 33 25.03 30.52 -10.25
N PRO A 34 25.78 29.47 -9.87
CA PRO A 34 27.18 29.64 -9.53
C PRO A 34 28.00 29.82 -10.81
N SER A 35 28.61 31.00 -10.97
CA SER A 35 29.69 31.20 -11.93
C SER A 35 30.94 30.49 -11.42
N GLN A 36 31.29 29.35 -12.02
CA GLN A 36 32.59 28.72 -11.80
C GLN A 36 33.34 28.58 -13.12
N ARG A 37 34.52 29.21 -13.13
CA ARG A 37 35.52 29.21 -14.19
C ARG A 37 36.40 27.99 -13.94
N ILE A 38 36.30 26.96 -14.78
CA ILE A 38 37.13 25.75 -14.69
C ILE A 38 38.31 25.92 -15.63
N SER A 39 39.52 25.95 -15.05
CA SER A 39 40.79 25.84 -15.76
C SER A 39 41.10 24.37 -16.02
N ALA A 40 41.48 24.05 -17.27
CA ALA A 40 41.88 22.71 -17.71
C ALA A 40 43.27 22.32 -17.18
N PRO A 41 43.51 21.04 -16.83
CA PRO A 41 44.86 20.48 -16.77
C PRO A 41 45.18 19.64 -18.02
N PRO A 42 46.46 19.55 -18.41
CA PRO A 42 46.90 18.81 -19.59
C PRO A 42 47.09 17.31 -19.31
N GLU A 43 46.97 16.57 -20.41
CA GLU A 43 47.15 15.14 -20.61
C GLU A 43 48.55 14.64 -20.21
N SER A 44 48.62 13.42 -19.69
CA SER A 44 49.43 12.30 -20.22
C SER A 44 49.74 11.26 -19.12
N SER A 45 49.42 10.00 -19.39
CA SER A 45 50.38 8.88 -19.42
C SER A 45 49.66 7.53 -19.38
N SER A 46 50.08 6.69 -20.30
CA SER A 46 49.62 5.35 -20.65
C SER A 46 49.94 4.29 -19.58
N LEU A 47 48.98 3.41 -19.30
CA LEU A 47 49.19 2.12 -18.62
C LEU A 47 49.16 0.96 -19.63
N PRO A 48 49.96 -0.10 -19.42
CA PRO A 48 49.90 -1.33 -20.20
C PRO A 48 48.79 -2.27 -19.69
N SER A 49 48.05 -2.83 -20.64
CA SER A 49 46.98 -3.80 -20.48
C SER A 49 47.53 -5.20 -20.16
N SER A 50 47.03 -5.83 -19.10
CA SER A 50 47.19 -7.27 -18.84
C SER A 50 45.83 -7.96 -18.91
N PRO A 51 45.70 -9.15 -19.54
CA PRO A 51 44.43 -9.84 -19.69
C PRO A 51 44.08 -10.66 -18.44
N LEU A 52 42.86 -10.47 -17.92
CA LEU A 52 42.26 -11.30 -16.87
C LEU A 52 41.49 -12.49 -17.48
N PRO A 53 41.41 -13.63 -16.77
CA PRO A 53 40.81 -14.85 -17.27
C PRO A 53 39.27 -14.82 -17.26
N GLN A 54 38.69 -15.47 -18.26
CA GLN A 54 37.26 -15.60 -18.47
C GLN A 54 36.61 -16.43 -17.34
N SER A 55 35.72 -15.79 -16.59
CA SER A 55 34.89 -16.44 -15.57
C SER A 55 33.65 -17.05 -16.25
N THR A 56 33.49 -18.36 -16.12
CA THR A 56 32.31 -19.11 -16.56
C THR A 56 31.12 -18.78 -15.67
N SER A 57 30.08 -18.18 -16.25
CA SER A 57 28.82 -17.82 -15.59
C SER A 57 27.97 -19.07 -15.26
N PRO A 58 27.34 -19.16 -14.08
CA PRO A 58 26.48 -20.28 -13.73
C PRO A 58 25.10 -20.18 -14.41
N ARG A 59 24.61 -21.32 -14.91
CA ARG A 59 23.29 -21.47 -15.53
C ARG A 59 22.18 -21.04 -14.57
N VAL A 60 21.47 -19.97 -14.93
CA VAL A 60 20.22 -19.53 -14.30
C VAL A 60 19.09 -20.48 -14.72
N ILE A 61 18.44 -21.12 -13.75
CA ILE A 61 17.23 -21.92 -13.95
C ILE A 61 16.02 -20.96 -13.97
N PRO A 62 15.21 -20.91 -15.04
CA PRO A 62 14.06 -20.02 -15.10
C PRO A 62 12.94 -20.50 -14.17
N TYR A 63 12.51 -19.62 -13.26
CA TYR A 63 11.25 -19.74 -12.53
C TYR A 63 10.09 -19.65 -13.53
N SER A 64 9.64 -20.82 -14.00
CA SER A 64 8.43 -20.98 -14.81
C SER A 64 7.45 -21.84 -14.03
N ARG A 65 6.49 -21.20 -13.34
CA ARG A 65 5.16 -21.75 -13.04
C ARG A 65 4.34 -20.80 -12.16
N THR A 66 3.47 -20.05 -12.81
CA THR A 66 2.10 -19.72 -12.35
C THR A 66 1.32 -19.19 -13.56
N ARG A 67 1.27 -20.00 -14.62
CA ARG A 67 0.19 -19.94 -15.60
C ARG A 67 -0.77 -21.04 -15.19
N ASP A 68 -1.87 -20.65 -14.57
CA ASP A 68 -3.21 -21.21 -14.72
C ASP A 68 -4.06 -20.68 -13.56
N LEU A 69 -5.35 -20.48 -13.84
CA LEU A 69 -6.42 -19.96 -12.97
C LEU A 69 -6.63 -18.43 -13.01
N LEU A 70 -7.46 -17.97 -13.96
CA LEU A 70 -8.82 -17.49 -13.65
C LEU A 70 -9.51 -16.98 -14.93
N LYS A 71 -10.39 -17.81 -15.51
CA LYS A 71 -11.52 -17.31 -16.31
C LYS A 71 -12.62 -16.90 -15.34
N CYS A 72 -12.57 -15.66 -14.84
CA CYS A 72 -13.69 -15.10 -14.08
C CYS A 72 -14.79 -14.68 -15.07
N ALA A 73 -15.84 -15.48 -15.11
CA ALA A 73 -17.06 -15.18 -15.84
C ALA A 73 -17.72 -13.92 -15.26
N THR A 74 -18.10 -13.01 -16.16
CA THR A 74 -18.83 -11.78 -15.89
C THR A 74 -20.22 -12.11 -15.34
N ILE A 75 -20.42 -12.02 -14.01
CA ILE A 75 -21.77 -12.03 -13.42
C ILE A 75 -22.33 -10.60 -13.54
N ARG A 76 -23.01 -10.31 -14.66
CA ARG A 76 -24.00 -9.23 -14.74
C ARG A 76 -25.38 -9.86 -14.62
N ALA A 77 -25.89 -9.96 -13.40
CA ALA A 77 -27.31 -10.21 -13.18
C ALA A 77 -27.97 -8.89 -12.77
N ALA A 78 -29.01 -8.52 -13.52
CA ALA A 78 -29.75 -7.28 -13.37
C ALA A 78 -30.45 -7.20 -12.01
N TRP A 79 -30.03 -6.26 -11.17
CA TRP A 79 -30.73 -5.89 -9.95
C TRP A 79 -31.64 -4.69 -10.26
N LYS A 80 -32.96 -4.91 -10.27
CA LYS A 80 -33.96 -3.82 -10.28
C LYS A 80 -34.42 -3.59 -8.84
N PRO A 81 -34.33 -2.36 -8.30
CA PRO A 81 -34.88 -2.06 -6.98
C PRO A 81 -36.42 -2.07 -7.06
N GLY A 82 -37.05 -2.96 -6.29
CA GLY A 82 -38.49 -3.04 -6.16
C GLY A 82 -39.03 -1.88 -5.32
N SER A 83 -40.01 -1.17 -5.88
CA SER A 83 -40.81 -0.13 -5.22
C SER A 83 -41.64 -0.73 -4.08
N GLY A 84 -41.43 -0.23 -2.86
CA GLY A 84 -42.18 -0.64 -1.67
C GLY A 84 -43.65 -0.19 -1.73
N ALA A 85 -44.56 -1.16 -1.78
CA ALA A 85 -45.98 -0.94 -1.52
C ALA A 85 -46.27 -1.20 -0.03
N SER A 86 -46.74 -0.15 0.64
CA SER A 86 -47.19 -0.11 2.02
C SER A 86 -48.51 -0.87 2.16
N GLY A 87 -48.51 -2.00 2.87
CA GLY A 87 -49.72 -2.72 3.29
C GLY A 87 -49.78 -2.75 4.81
N ARG A 88 -50.68 -1.94 5.40
CA ARG A 88 -51.05 -2.02 6.82
C ARG A 88 -51.96 -3.22 7.01
N GLN A 89 -51.57 -4.18 7.85
CA GLN A 89 -52.45 -5.27 8.26
C GLN A 89 -52.53 -5.29 9.78
N ALA A 90 -53.76 -5.12 10.27
CA ALA A 90 -54.11 -5.08 11.69
C ALA A 90 -54.19 -6.50 12.26
N CYS A 91 -53.42 -6.80 13.31
CA CYS A 91 -53.48 -8.06 14.02
C CYS A 91 -54.51 -7.98 15.17
N ARG A 92 -55.45 -8.92 15.17
CA ARG A 92 -56.35 -9.25 16.29
C ARG A 92 -55.58 -10.07 17.35
N ASN A 93 -55.93 -9.83 18.60
CA ASN A 93 -55.43 -10.54 19.78
C ASN A 93 -56.17 -11.88 19.95
N GLU A 94 -55.42 -12.98 20.09
CA GLU A 94 -55.92 -14.27 20.59
C GLU A 94 -54.92 -14.80 21.63
N PRO A 95 -55.35 -15.27 22.82
CA PRO A 95 -54.45 -15.73 23.87
C PRO A 95 -54.52 -17.25 24.04
N HIS A 96 -53.51 -18.01 23.57
CA HIS A 96 -53.40 -19.44 23.95
C HIS A 96 -51.97 -19.95 24.04
N GLY A 97 -51.60 -20.38 25.27
CA GLY A 97 -50.94 -21.66 25.53
C GLY A 97 -49.39 -21.73 25.52
N PRO A 98 -48.74 -22.27 26.58
CA PRO A 98 -47.31 -22.53 26.60
C PRO A 98 -47.04 -23.91 25.98
N LEU A 99 -46.80 -23.95 24.68
CA LEU A 99 -46.27 -25.13 24.01
C LEU A 99 -45.00 -24.74 23.25
N TYR A 100 -43.95 -25.49 23.56
CA TYR A 100 -42.68 -25.65 22.85
C TYR A 100 -42.68 -24.98 21.47
N GLN A 101 -42.19 -23.73 21.42
CA GLN A 101 -42.00 -23.01 20.16
C GLN A 101 -40.73 -23.56 19.50
N ASP A 102 -40.91 -24.64 18.75
CA ASP A 102 -40.07 -24.92 17.60
C ASP A 102 -40.07 -23.67 16.73
N SER A 103 -38.95 -22.95 16.77
CA SER A 103 -38.74 -21.70 16.07
C SER A 103 -38.51 -22.02 14.60
N CYS A 104 -39.61 -22.37 13.91
CA CYS A 104 -39.67 -22.38 12.47
C CYS A 104 -39.30 -20.96 12.00
N ILE A 105 -38.09 -20.82 11.47
CA ILE A 105 -37.60 -19.57 10.89
C ILE A 105 -38.59 -19.23 9.77
N HIS A 106 -39.50 -18.30 10.04
CA HIS A 106 -40.47 -17.82 9.08
C HIS A 106 -39.71 -16.94 8.08
N ILE A 107 -39.17 -17.57 7.03
CA ILE A 107 -38.51 -16.87 5.94
C ILE A 107 -39.59 -16.10 5.21
N ASP A 108 -39.60 -14.77 5.33
CA ASP A 108 -40.49 -13.93 4.53
C ASP A 108 -40.16 -14.18 3.05
N PRO A 109 -41.09 -14.68 2.22
CA PRO A 109 -40.82 -14.96 0.81
C PRO A 109 -40.49 -13.70 0.00
N ARG A 110 -40.71 -12.50 0.56
CA ARG A 110 -40.26 -11.22 -0.02
C ARG A 110 -38.79 -10.95 0.25
N THR A 111 -38.22 -11.58 1.28
CA THR A 111 -36.78 -11.64 1.50
C THR A 111 -36.27 -12.93 0.85
N GLY A 112 -35.89 -12.85 -0.42
CA GLY A 112 -35.23 -13.97 -1.11
C GLY A 112 -34.05 -14.52 -0.29
N PRO A 113 -33.54 -15.72 -0.62
CA PRO A 113 -32.50 -16.38 0.16
C PRO A 113 -31.31 -15.43 0.38
N ALA A 114 -31.10 -15.02 1.63
CA ALA A 114 -30.02 -14.15 2.04
C ALA A 114 -28.97 -14.97 2.78
N PHE A 115 -27.70 -14.79 2.42
CA PHE A 115 -26.62 -15.36 3.22
C PHE A 115 -26.60 -14.71 4.61
N PRO A 116 -26.26 -15.47 5.67
CA PRO A 116 -25.80 -14.89 6.92
C PRO A 116 -24.71 -13.85 6.66
N PRO A 117 -24.72 -12.68 7.35
CA PRO A 117 -23.75 -11.60 7.13
C PRO A 117 -22.29 -12.06 7.21
N GLU A 118 -21.99 -13.04 8.05
CA GLU A 118 -20.65 -13.61 8.25
C GLU A 118 -20.17 -14.35 7.00
N LEU A 119 -21.06 -15.13 6.37
CA LEU A 119 -20.77 -15.86 5.14
C LEU A 119 -20.62 -14.89 3.96
N GLU A 120 -21.51 -13.90 3.87
CA GLU A 120 -21.40 -12.85 2.86
C GLU A 120 -20.05 -12.12 2.97
N ARG A 121 -19.67 -11.72 4.19
CA ARG A 121 -18.38 -11.07 4.45
C ARG A 121 -17.20 -11.93 4.02
N ALA A 122 -17.18 -13.21 4.41
CA ALA A 122 -16.11 -14.13 4.06
C ALA A 122 -15.95 -14.28 2.54
N ILE A 123 -17.06 -14.38 1.80
CA ILE A 123 -17.05 -14.46 0.33
C ILE A 123 -16.42 -13.21 -0.27
N PHE A 124 -16.82 -12.01 0.18
CA PHE A 124 -16.30 -10.76 -0.35
C PHE A 124 -14.83 -10.52 0.02
N GLU A 125 -14.41 -10.81 1.25
CA GLU A 125 -13.00 -10.68 1.67
C GLU A 125 -12.09 -11.66 0.93
N LEU A 126 -12.55 -12.92 0.71
CA LEU A 126 -11.81 -13.91 -0.08
C LEU A 126 -11.71 -13.51 -1.55
N SER A 127 -12.81 -13.03 -2.14
CA SER A 127 -12.85 -12.57 -3.54
C SER A 127 -11.96 -11.35 -3.77
N ALA A 128 -11.94 -10.43 -2.79
CA ALA A 128 -11.04 -9.28 -2.81
C ALA A 128 -9.57 -9.70 -2.69
N SER A 129 -9.27 -10.65 -1.79
CA SER A 129 -7.90 -11.12 -1.54
C SER A 129 -7.32 -11.93 -2.70
N SER A 130 -8.16 -12.68 -3.43
CA SER A 130 -7.74 -13.46 -4.59
C SER A 130 -7.48 -12.57 -5.82
N CYS A 131 -8.18 -11.44 -5.93
CA CYS A 131 -8.06 -10.54 -7.08
C CYS A 131 -8.29 -9.08 -6.67
N LEU A 132 -7.21 -8.39 -6.32
CA LEU A 132 -7.27 -7.01 -5.80
C LEU A 132 -7.83 -6.00 -6.82
N THR A 133 -7.70 -6.28 -8.12
CA THR A 133 -8.31 -5.48 -9.18
C THR A 133 -9.84 -5.47 -9.13
N ASN A 134 -10.45 -6.46 -8.47
CA ASN A 134 -11.90 -6.52 -8.32
C ASN A 134 -12.40 -5.67 -7.15
N ILE A 135 -11.53 -5.26 -6.21
CA ILE A 135 -11.94 -4.49 -5.02
C ILE A 135 -12.79 -3.26 -5.40
N PRO A 136 -12.40 -2.40 -6.37
CA PRO A 136 -13.22 -1.25 -6.76
C PRO A 136 -14.63 -1.62 -7.23
N THR A 137 -14.83 -2.80 -7.80
CA THR A 137 -16.17 -3.29 -8.19
C THR A 137 -16.92 -3.85 -6.99
N LEU A 138 -16.25 -4.60 -6.11
CA LEU A 138 -16.87 -5.21 -4.92
C LEU A 138 -17.39 -4.15 -3.94
N ILE A 139 -16.66 -3.04 -3.75
CA ILE A 139 -17.10 -1.95 -2.85
C ILE A 139 -18.36 -1.23 -3.33
N LEU A 140 -18.79 -1.43 -4.59
CA LEU A 140 -20.01 -0.83 -5.14
C LEU A 140 -21.25 -1.70 -4.93
N VAL A 141 -21.10 -2.93 -4.45
CA VAL A 141 -22.22 -3.88 -4.28
C VAL A 141 -23.17 -3.45 -3.18
N ALA A 142 -22.64 -3.10 -2.00
CA ALA A 142 -23.42 -2.63 -0.85
C ALA A 142 -22.53 -1.85 0.12
N SER A 143 -23.15 -0.99 0.95
CA SER A 143 -22.44 -0.19 1.95
C SER A 143 -21.68 -1.04 2.98
N ARG A 144 -22.26 -2.17 3.43
CA ARG A 144 -21.60 -3.12 4.33
C ARG A 144 -20.39 -3.80 3.69
N VAL A 145 -20.50 -4.17 2.40
CA VAL A 145 -19.41 -4.78 1.63
C VAL A 145 -18.25 -3.80 1.51
N LYS A 146 -18.53 -2.52 1.24
CA LYS A 146 -17.50 -1.47 1.26
C LYS A 146 -16.75 -1.44 2.60
N ALA A 147 -17.46 -1.49 3.74
CA ALA A 147 -16.81 -1.46 5.05
C ALA A 147 -15.89 -2.66 5.30
N TRP A 148 -16.22 -3.85 4.77
CA TRP A 148 -15.41 -5.05 4.89
C TRP A 148 -14.20 -5.05 3.94
N VAL A 149 -14.40 -4.61 2.70
CA VAL A 149 -13.43 -4.76 1.62
C VAL A 149 -12.51 -3.53 1.46
N GLU A 150 -12.98 -2.32 1.76
CA GLU A 150 -12.17 -1.09 1.62
C GLU A 150 -10.83 -1.16 2.39
N PRO A 151 -10.72 -1.72 3.61
CA PRO A 151 -9.43 -1.90 4.28
C PRO A 151 -8.42 -2.72 3.47
N LEU A 152 -8.88 -3.71 2.69
CA LEU A 152 -8.01 -4.55 1.86
C LEU A 152 -7.39 -3.76 0.71
N LEU A 153 -8.08 -2.72 0.22
CA LEU A 153 -7.57 -1.80 -0.80
C LEU A 153 -6.32 -1.05 -0.32
N TYR A 154 -6.31 -0.67 0.95
CA TYR A 154 -5.26 0.13 1.57
C TYR A 154 -4.21 -0.71 2.28
N ARG A 155 -4.31 -2.04 2.24
CA ARG A 155 -3.41 -2.94 2.96
C ARG A 155 -1.95 -2.81 2.52
N ALA A 156 -1.74 -2.57 1.24
CA ALA A 156 -0.43 -2.29 0.65
C ALA A 156 -0.45 -0.93 -0.05
N VAL A 157 0.47 -0.05 0.33
CA VAL A 157 0.59 1.31 -0.22
C VAL A 157 1.88 1.39 -1.02
N PHE A 158 1.75 1.75 -2.29
CA PHE A 158 2.88 1.93 -3.19
C PHE A 158 3.07 3.42 -3.47
N LEU A 159 4.14 3.96 -2.92
CA LEU A 159 4.55 5.34 -3.12
C LEU A 159 5.55 5.36 -4.27
N GLN A 160 5.15 6.00 -5.36
CA GLN A 160 5.98 6.20 -6.55
C GLN A 160 6.48 4.88 -7.13
N CYS A 161 5.55 4.08 -7.64
CA CYS A 161 5.93 2.97 -8.51
C CYS A 161 6.41 3.53 -9.84
N ASP A 162 7.57 3.05 -10.28
CA ASP A 162 7.96 3.11 -11.68
C ASP A 162 6.76 2.69 -12.57
N PRO A 163 6.47 3.37 -13.70
CA PRO A 163 5.46 2.93 -14.66
C PRO A 163 5.54 1.43 -15.00
N PHE A 164 6.73 0.83 -14.95
CA PHE A 164 6.94 -0.60 -15.13
C PHE A 164 6.33 -1.46 -14.02
N MET A 165 6.37 -1.00 -12.76
CA MET A 165 5.79 -1.71 -11.63
C MET A 165 4.26 -1.77 -11.69
N HIS A 166 3.60 -0.83 -12.38
CA HIS A 166 2.16 -0.91 -12.63
C HIS A 166 1.75 -2.12 -13.48
N LYS A 167 2.66 -2.62 -14.32
CA LYS A 167 2.40 -3.83 -15.13
C LYS A 167 2.59 -5.11 -14.31
N LEU A 168 3.53 -5.09 -13.36
CA LEU A 168 3.84 -6.26 -12.53
C LEU A 168 2.86 -6.40 -11.37
N TYR A 169 2.36 -5.28 -10.88
CA TYR A 169 1.52 -5.26 -9.72
C TYR A 169 0.24 -4.48 -10.03
N PRO A 170 -0.89 -5.18 -10.23
CA PRO A 170 -2.16 -4.55 -10.54
C PRO A 170 -2.82 -4.01 -9.26
N PHE A 171 -2.03 -3.40 -8.37
CA PHE A 171 -2.57 -2.68 -7.24
C PHE A 171 -3.06 -1.32 -7.72
N PRO A 172 -4.24 -0.88 -7.26
CA PRO A 172 -4.69 0.47 -7.49
C PRO A 172 -3.72 1.41 -6.79
N LEU A 173 -2.98 2.18 -7.59
CA LEU A 173 -2.12 3.22 -7.07
C LEU A 173 -3.02 4.29 -6.52
N VAL A 174 -3.06 4.39 -5.20
CA VAL A 174 -3.68 5.54 -4.57
C VAL A 174 -2.68 6.69 -4.76
N PRO A 175 -3.02 7.76 -5.50
CA PRO A 175 -2.15 8.92 -5.57
C PRO A 175 -1.86 9.39 -4.15
N SER A 176 -0.60 9.69 -3.83
CA SER A 176 -0.19 10.06 -2.46
C SER A 176 -1.08 11.14 -1.83
N LYS A 177 -1.57 12.09 -2.65
CA LYS A 177 -2.53 13.12 -2.23
C LYS A 177 -3.88 12.54 -1.80
N ALA A 178 -4.46 11.61 -2.56
CA ALA A 178 -5.74 10.98 -2.23
C ALA A 178 -5.61 9.97 -1.08
N PHE A 179 -4.41 9.44 -0.86
CA PHE A 179 -4.12 8.62 0.31
C PHE A 179 -4.20 9.46 1.58
N LEU A 180 -3.52 10.61 1.62
CA LEU A 180 -3.47 11.48 2.81
C LEU A 180 -4.78 12.20 3.12
N THR A 181 -5.77 12.22 2.22
CA THR A 181 -7.10 12.78 2.52
C THR A 181 -7.98 11.81 3.32
N ARG A 182 -7.56 10.55 3.52
CA ARG A 182 -8.31 9.58 4.31
C ARG A 182 -8.11 9.80 5.81
N CYS A 183 -9.07 9.32 6.59
CA CYS A 183 -9.01 9.38 8.04
C CYS A 183 -7.73 8.69 8.56
N PRO A 184 -6.87 9.36 9.33
CA PRO A 184 -5.62 8.78 9.83
C PRO A 184 -5.84 7.51 10.67
N LEU A 185 -6.93 7.44 11.44
CA LEU A 185 -7.28 6.25 12.23
C LEU A 185 -7.60 5.03 11.34
N PHE A 186 -8.27 5.29 10.21
CA PHE A 186 -8.54 4.25 9.22
C PHE A 186 -7.24 3.77 8.58
N LEU A 187 -6.39 4.68 8.13
CA LEU A 187 -5.11 4.33 7.52
C LEU A 187 -4.18 3.58 8.48
N GLY A 188 -4.10 4.02 9.74
CA GLY A 188 -3.25 3.38 10.75
C GLY A 188 -3.61 1.93 11.03
N SER A 189 -4.88 1.54 10.88
CA SER A 189 -5.32 0.15 11.03
C SER A 189 -5.27 -0.64 9.73
N ALA A 190 -5.62 -0.02 8.59
CA ALA A 190 -5.71 -0.68 7.30
C ALA A 190 -4.33 -0.98 6.67
N VAL A 191 -3.40 -0.04 6.75
CA VAL A 191 -2.10 -0.13 6.07
C VAL A 191 -1.18 -1.08 6.83
N LYS A 192 -0.75 -2.15 6.17
CA LYS A 192 0.20 -3.13 6.74
C LYS A 192 1.54 -3.08 6.05
N TRP A 193 1.58 -2.77 4.75
CA TRP A 193 2.79 -2.74 3.94
C TRP A 193 2.92 -1.39 3.23
N VAL A 194 4.10 -0.77 3.29
CA VAL A 194 4.43 0.42 2.49
C VAL A 194 5.66 0.10 1.64
N THR A 195 5.54 0.38 0.34
CA THR A 195 6.65 0.33 -0.60
C THR A 195 6.94 1.73 -1.11
N ILE A 196 8.18 2.18 -1.00
CA ILE A 196 8.65 3.43 -1.58
C ILE A 196 9.59 3.08 -2.72
N SER A 197 9.31 3.61 -3.90
CA SER A 197 10.18 3.38 -5.03
C SER A 197 10.62 4.66 -5.73
N GLY A 198 11.85 4.63 -6.23
CA GLY A 198 12.26 5.47 -7.34
C GLY A 198 13.42 6.42 -7.06
N LYS A 199 14.40 6.36 -7.97
CA LYS A 199 15.43 7.38 -8.15
C LYS A 199 14.76 8.58 -8.86
N GLY A 200 14.38 9.63 -8.12
CA GLY A 200 14.18 10.97 -8.70
C GLY A 200 12.77 11.58 -8.81
N PHE A 201 11.68 10.97 -8.31
CA PHE A 201 10.32 11.55 -8.49
C PHE A 201 9.56 11.92 -7.20
N GLY A 202 9.97 13.01 -6.55
CA GLY A 202 9.04 13.86 -5.79
C GLY A 202 8.46 13.33 -4.48
N VAL A 203 8.73 12.08 -4.06
CA VAL A 203 8.45 11.64 -2.69
C VAL A 203 9.54 12.21 -1.79
N THR A 204 9.20 13.28 -1.08
CA THR A 204 10.10 13.90 -0.10
C THR A 204 10.21 13.03 1.16
N VAL A 205 11.32 13.17 1.88
CA VAL A 205 11.49 12.57 3.22
C VAL A 205 10.33 12.97 4.14
N SER A 206 9.93 14.25 4.11
CA SER A 206 8.78 14.75 4.88
C SER A 206 7.45 14.08 4.54
N THR A 207 7.20 13.74 3.27
CA THR A 207 5.99 13.02 2.85
C THR A 207 6.01 11.60 3.41
N THR A 208 7.16 10.94 3.33
CA THR A 208 7.35 9.59 3.85
C THR A 208 7.16 9.54 5.37
N GLU A 209 7.73 10.50 6.10
CA GLU A 209 7.55 10.62 7.54
C GLU A 209 6.08 10.86 7.93
N ALA A 210 5.36 11.70 7.18
CA ALA A 210 3.94 11.91 7.39
C ALA A 210 3.15 10.60 7.23
N ILE A 211 3.52 9.78 6.25
CA ILE A 211 2.90 8.46 6.01
C ILE A 211 3.22 7.50 7.14
N PHE A 212 4.47 7.42 7.60
CA PHE A 212 4.85 6.57 8.73
C PHE A 212 4.16 6.96 10.03
N ARG A 213 3.97 8.27 10.28
CA ARG A 213 3.23 8.76 11.45
C ARG A 213 1.78 8.29 11.47
N VAL A 214 1.15 8.24 10.30
CA VAL A 214 -0.23 7.77 10.15
C VAL A 214 -0.29 6.24 10.19
N CYS A 215 0.65 5.56 9.54
CA CYS A 215 0.68 4.10 9.37
C CYS A 215 1.46 3.39 10.50
N ASN A 216 1.14 3.70 11.75
CA ASN A 216 1.91 3.23 12.90
C ASN A 216 1.84 1.70 13.16
N GLN A 217 0.86 0.98 12.58
CA GLN A 217 0.76 -0.47 12.63
C GLN A 217 1.35 -1.18 11.40
N MET A 218 2.19 -0.48 10.62
CA MET A 218 2.89 -1.07 9.49
C MET A 218 3.80 -2.19 9.98
N ALA A 219 3.70 -3.35 9.34
CA ALA A 219 4.48 -4.55 9.65
C ALA A 219 5.63 -4.78 8.66
N SER A 220 5.50 -4.29 7.42
CA SER A 220 6.52 -4.45 6.37
C SER A 220 6.80 -3.12 5.69
N PHE A 221 8.07 -2.82 5.49
CA PHE A 221 8.53 -1.67 4.72
C PHE A 221 9.49 -2.13 3.62
N THR A 222 9.25 -1.67 2.40
CA THR A 222 10.13 -1.91 1.25
C THR A 222 10.57 -0.58 0.67
N THR A 223 11.87 -0.39 0.42
CA THR A 223 12.35 0.81 -0.27
C THR A 223 13.46 0.51 -1.28
N THR A 224 13.33 1.11 -2.46
CA THR A 224 14.40 1.17 -3.46
C THR A 224 15.20 2.48 -3.39
N CYS A 225 14.85 3.36 -2.45
CA CYS A 225 15.53 4.63 -2.17
C CYS A 225 16.52 4.50 -1.01
N ILE A 226 17.38 5.52 -0.85
CA ILE A 226 18.33 5.65 0.26
C ILE A 226 17.58 5.50 1.60
N LEU A 227 17.98 4.53 2.42
CA LEU A 227 17.31 4.20 3.68
C LEU A 227 17.60 5.22 4.80
N VAL A 228 18.81 5.77 4.82
CA VAL A 228 19.35 6.60 5.94
C VAL A 228 18.40 7.72 6.37
N PRO A 229 17.80 8.54 5.47
CA PRO A 229 16.89 9.61 5.87
C PRO A 229 15.61 9.13 6.56
N HIS A 230 15.24 7.86 6.37
CA HIS A 230 14.02 7.28 6.91
C HIS A 230 14.24 6.58 8.26
N LEU A 231 15.49 6.25 8.60
CA LEU A 231 15.85 5.51 9.82
C LEU A 231 15.25 6.09 11.11
N PRO A 232 15.23 7.43 11.36
CA PRO A 232 14.62 7.98 12.57
C PRO A 232 13.13 7.64 12.67
N ALA A 233 12.37 7.80 11.58
CA ALA A 233 10.95 7.49 11.56
C ALA A 233 10.68 5.97 11.63
N LEU A 234 11.54 5.15 11.02
CA LEU A 234 11.48 3.70 11.17
C LEU A 234 11.69 3.25 12.63
N SER A 235 12.58 3.91 13.38
CA SER A 235 12.83 3.59 14.79
C SER A 235 11.63 3.80 15.72
N ALA A 236 10.73 4.73 15.35
CA ALA A 236 9.51 4.99 16.09
C ALA A 236 8.44 3.89 15.89
N MET A 237 8.58 3.04 14.87
CA MET A 237 7.59 2.00 14.56
C MET A 237 7.80 0.76 15.40
N LYS A 238 6.85 0.51 16.30
CA LYS A 238 6.88 -0.65 17.21
C LYS A 238 6.48 -1.96 16.52
N CYS A 239 5.74 -1.89 15.42
CA CYS A 239 5.22 -3.06 14.71
C CYS A 239 6.03 -3.45 13.48
N LEU A 240 7.07 -2.69 13.12
CA LEU A 240 7.89 -2.99 11.94
C LEU A 240 8.68 -4.27 12.18
N GLN A 241 8.36 -5.31 11.42
CA GLN A 241 8.95 -6.65 11.55
C GLN A 241 9.73 -7.07 10.31
N ARG A 242 9.41 -6.50 9.15
CA ARG A 242 10.03 -6.85 7.87
C ARG A 242 10.56 -5.60 7.19
N LEU A 243 11.81 -5.66 6.77
CA LEU A 243 12.46 -4.61 6.01
C LEU A 243 13.04 -5.19 4.74
N ASN A 244 12.71 -4.60 3.59
CA ASN A 244 13.26 -4.98 2.30
C ASN A 244 13.90 -3.73 1.64
N VAL A 245 15.19 -3.80 1.37
CA VAL A 245 16.04 -2.65 1.01
C VAL A 245 17.12 -3.08 0.03
N TYR A 246 17.63 -2.15 -0.79
CA TYR A 246 18.86 -2.43 -1.56
C TYR A 246 20.06 -2.55 -0.62
N GLY A 247 20.87 -3.60 -0.79
CA GLY A 247 22.06 -3.81 0.03
C GLY A 247 23.02 -2.62 -0.02
N SER A 248 23.23 -2.04 -1.22
CA SER A 248 24.08 -0.88 -1.42
C SER A 248 23.65 0.35 -0.59
N GLU A 249 22.35 0.51 -0.36
CA GLU A 249 21.78 1.67 0.35
C GLU A 249 21.81 1.54 1.87
N VAL A 250 21.95 0.32 2.40
CA VAL A 250 22.06 0.08 3.86
C VAL A 250 23.46 0.39 4.36
N PHE A 251 24.49 0.08 3.55
CA PHE A 251 25.89 0.17 3.95
C PHE A 251 26.60 1.44 3.45
N ARG A 252 25.95 2.24 2.61
CA ARG A 252 26.47 3.56 2.20
C ARG A 252 26.41 4.54 3.39
N GLY A 253 27.54 4.72 4.06
CA GLY A 253 27.76 5.81 5.03
C GLY A 253 27.70 5.42 6.51
N THR A 254 27.60 4.13 6.86
CA THR A 254 27.52 3.66 8.26
C THR A 254 28.82 3.05 8.79
N VAL A 255 29.95 3.24 8.09
CA VAL A 255 31.24 2.55 8.35
C VAL A 255 31.76 2.75 9.78
N ASP A 256 31.35 3.81 10.49
CA ASP A 256 31.86 4.12 11.83
C ASP A 256 30.89 3.87 12.98
N SER A 257 29.65 3.42 12.72
CA SER A 257 28.66 3.20 13.79
C SER A 257 28.63 1.73 14.19
N GLY A 258 29.54 1.31 15.07
CA GLY A 258 29.54 -0.01 15.72
C GLY A 258 28.31 -0.32 16.59
N CYS A 259 27.16 0.31 16.33
CA CYS A 259 25.95 0.22 17.13
C CYS A 259 24.75 -0.13 16.25
N ALA A 260 24.02 -1.18 16.64
CA ALA A 260 22.75 -1.56 16.05
C ALA A 260 21.78 -0.37 16.07
N HIS A 261 21.40 0.13 14.88
CA HIS A 261 20.46 1.25 14.79
C HIS A 261 19.08 0.84 15.38
N PRO A 262 18.43 1.68 16.21
CA PRO A 262 17.16 1.33 16.87
C PRO A 262 16.02 0.93 15.93
N ALA A 263 16.08 1.34 14.65
CA ALA A 263 15.13 0.92 13.62
C ALA A 263 15.12 -0.60 13.36
N PHE A 264 16.20 -1.30 13.70
CA PHE A 264 16.32 -2.74 13.46
C PHE A 264 15.90 -3.60 14.66
N ARG A 265 15.60 -2.98 15.81
CA ARG A 265 15.34 -3.70 17.09
C ARG A 265 14.19 -4.71 17.03
N ASN A 266 13.19 -4.45 16.20
CA ASN A 266 11.97 -5.27 16.10
C ASN A 266 11.93 -6.10 14.80
N LEU A 267 12.98 -6.02 13.98
CA LEU A 267 13.01 -6.75 12.72
C LEU A 267 13.19 -8.24 12.99
N THR A 268 12.32 -9.02 12.36
CA THR A 268 12.39 -10.48 12.30
C THR A 268 12.90 -10.95 10.94
N HIS A 269 12.73 -10.11 9.90
CA HIS A 269 13.14 -10.41 8.54
C HIS A 269 13.78 -9.17 7.91
N LEU A 270 14.98 -9.36 7.34
CA LEU A 270 15.68 -8.38 6.53
C LEU A 270 15.97 -9.00 5.17
N GLU A 271 15.42 -8.42 4.12
CA GLU A 271 15.67 -8.81 2.75
C GLU A 271 16.53 -7.76 2.07
N LEU A 272 17.68 -8.19 1.53
CA LEU A 272 18.57 -7.32 0.78
C LEU A 272 18.36 -7.60 -0.72
N MET A 273 17.92 -6.58 -1.45
CA MET A 273 17.81 -6.64 -2.90
C MET A 273 19.17 -6.33 -3.53
N ASP A 274 19.50 -7.08 -4.58
CA ASP A 274 20.64 -6.78 -5.44
C ASP A 274 20.20 -5.79 -6.54
N GLU A 275 20.97 -4.72 -6.71
CA GLU A 275 20.74 -3.69 -7.72
C GLU A 275 20.89 -4.27 -9.14
N HIS A 276 21.81 -5.22 -9.32
CA HIS A 276 22.10 -5.83 -10.62
C HIS A 276 20.93 -6.65 -11.17
N TYR A 277 20.14 -7.27 -10.30
CA TYR A 277 18.98 -8.05 -10.72
C TYR A 277 17.90 -7.16 -11.36
N TYR A 278 17.72 -5.95 -10.83
CA TYR A 278 16.70 -5.02 -11.33
C TYR A 278 17.10 -4.42 -12.69
N GLU A 279 18.38 -4.06 -12.85
CA GLU A 279 18.90 -3.56 -14.12
C GLU A 279 18.77 -4.59 -15.23
N GLN A 280 19.11 -5.86 -14.96
CA GLN A 280 18.94 -6.94 -15.93
C GLN A 280 17.47 -7.17 -16.32
N ALA A 281 16.55 -7.09 -15.35
CA ALA A 281 15.12 -7.23 -15.61
C ALA A 281 14.54 -6.09 -16.46
N ILE A 282 15.08 -4.87 -16.31
CA ILE A 282 14.73 -3.73 -17.17
C ILE A 282 15.32 -3.94 -18.57
N SER A 283 16.62 -4.24 -18.67
CA SER A 283 17.32 -4.39 -19.95
C SER A 283 16.79 -5.54 -20.80
N ALA A 284 16.30 -6.62 -20.21
CA ALA A 284 15.71 -7.74 -20.95
C ALA A 284 14.35 -7.40 -21.61
N ARG A 285 13.76 -6.24 -21.30
CA ARG A 285 12.44 -5.82 -21.78
C ARG A 285 12.48 -4.59 -22.69
N SER A 286 13.62 -3.90 -22.76
CA SER A 286 13.91 -2.83 -23.71
C SER A 286 14.43 -3.40 -25.02
#